data_AF-A0A6J7RJ22-F1
#
_entry.id   AF-A0A6J7RJ22-F1
#
_cell.length_a   1.000
_cell.length_b   1.000
_cell.length_c   1.000
_cell.angle_alpha   90.00
_cell.angle_beta   90.00
_cell.angle_gamma   90.00
#
_symmetry.space_group_name_H-M   'P 1'
#
loop_
_entity.id
_entity.type
_entity.pdbx_description
1 polymer ?
#
loop_
_entity_poly.entity_id
_entity_poly.type
_entity_poly.pdbx_seq_one_letter_code
_entity_poly.pdbx_strand_id
1 'polypeptide(L)' 'MTTTTPQPKTTLDPRVQAAWENYLEDLRDIQGSEYARAESEAWERLQAELFSLTDEPADEHSSIGL' A
#
# COMPACT_ATOMS: atom_id res chain seq x y z
N MET A 1 -16.24 -13.81 -24.28
CA MET A 1 -14.77 -13.86 -24.24
C MET A 1 -14.34 -13.53 -22.82
N THR A 2 -13.86 -14.51 -22.06
CA THR A 2 -13.34 -14.32 -20.71
C THR A 2 -11.85 -14.03 -20.81
N THR A 3 -11.48 -12.76 -20.70
CA THR A 3 -10.08 -12.36 -20.59
C THR A 3 -9.63 -12.67 -19.16
N THR A 4 -9.21 -13.91 -18.91
CA THR A 4 -8.50 -14.27 -17.68
C THR A 4 -7.12 -13.63 -17.76
N THR A 5 -7.03 -12.38 -17.30
CA THR A 5 -5.74 -11.71 -17.08
C THR A 5 -4.92 -12.60 -16.16
N PRO A 6 -3.70 -13.02 -16.54
CA PRO A 6 -2.85 -13.79 -15.63
C PRO A 6 -2.61 -12.89 -14.41
N GLN A 7 -3.22 -13.25 -13.28
CA GLN A 7 -2.96 -12.54 -12.04
C GLN A 7 -1.47 -12.72 -11.76
N PRO A 8 -0.65 -11.65 -11.80
CA PRO A 8 0.71 -11.79 -11.36
C PRO A 8 0.61 -12.25 -9.92
N LYS A 9 1.17 -13.42 -9.63
CA LYS A 9 1.39 -13.90 -8.26
C LYS A 9 2.53 -13.04 -7.69
N THR A 10 2.31 -11.73 -7.65
CA THR A 10 3.18 -10.81 -6.97
C THR A 10 2.99 -11.17 -5.52
N THR A 11 4.01 -11.79 -4.93
CA THR A 11 4.16 -11.82 -3.48
C THR A 11 4.17 -10.36 -3.07
N LEU A 12 2.98 -9.83 -2.73
CA LEU A 12 2.84 -8.45 -2.34
C LEU A 12 3.71 -8.28 -1.10
N ASP A 13 4.57 -7.27 -1.10
CA ASP A 13 5.42 -7.03 0.05
C ASP A 13 4.52 -6.90 1.29
N PRO A 14 4.82 -7.57 2.40
CA PRO A 14 3.96 -7.53 3.58
C PRO A 14 3.77 -6.10 4.10
N ARG A 15 4.71 -5.19 3.84
CA ARG A 15 4.59 -3.76 4.18
C ARG A 15 3.55 -3.06 3.30
N VAL A 16 3.56 -3.37 2.00
CA VAL A 16 2.54 -2.90 1.05
C VAL A 16 1.16 -3.43 1.46
N GLN A 17 1.08 -4.72 1.82
CA GLN A 17 -0.17 -5.30 2.31
C GLN A 17 -0.68 -4.58 3.56
N ALA A 18 0.18 -4.33 4.55
CA ALA A 18 -0.19 -3.63 5.78
C ALA A 18 -0.71 -2.19 5.52
N ALA A 19 -0.09 -1.46 4.60
CA ALA A 19 -0.55 -0.12 4.21
C ALA A 19 -1.97 -0.15 3.60
N TRP A 20 -2.26 -1.16 2.78
CA TRP A 20 -3.60 -1.38 2.23
C TRP A 20 -4.62 -1.78 3.29
N GLU A 21 -4.24 -2.62 4.26
CA GLU A 21 -5.12 -2.97 5.38
C GLU A 21 -5.48 -1.73 6.21
N ASN A 22 -4.50 -0.88 6.54
CA ASN A 22 -4.74 0.39 7.25
C ASN A 22 -5.70 1.30 6.48
N TYR A 23 -5.52 1.45 5.16
CA TYR A 23 -6.43 2.23 4.32
C TYR A 23 -7.88 1.73 4.40
N LEU A 24 -8.09 0.41 4.35
CA LEU A 24 -9.42 -0.19 4.46
C LEU A 24 -10.00 -0.03 5.85
N GLU A 25 -9.19 -0.09 6.91
CA GLU A 25 -9.64 0.15 8.28
C GLU A 25 -10.06 1.59 8.50
N ASP A 26 -9.32 2.58 7.97
CA ASP A 26 -9.64 4.02 8.09
C ASP A 26 -11.01 4.34 7.47
N LEU A 27 -11.39 3.65 6.39
CA LEU A 27 -12.67 3.84 5.70
C LEU A 27 -13.81 2.97 6.23
N ARG A 28 -13.51 1.97 7.07
CA ARG A 28 -14.49 0.95 7.51
C ARG A 28 -15.65 1.55 8.30
N ASP A 29 -15.36 2.54 9.14
CA ASP A 29 -16.35 3.17 10.03
C ASP A 29 -17.01 4.41 9.40
N ILE A 30 -16.49 4.87 8.27
CA ILE A 30 -16.89 6.15 7.68
C ILE A 30 -17.98 5.92 6.64
N GLN A 31 -19.10 6.63 6.79
CA GLN A 31 -20.23 6.55 5.87
C GLN A 31 -20.81 7.92 5.55
N GLY A 32 -21.55 8.00 4.45
CA GLY A 32 -22.27 9.21 4.06
C GLY A 32 -21.35 10.32 3.58
N SER A 33 -21.71 11.58 3.86
CA SER A 33 -21.03 12.75 3.29
C SER A 33 -19.56 12.92 3.70
N GLU A 34 -19.13 12.27 4.77
CA GLU A 34 -17.74 12.31 5.24
C GLU A 34 -16.84 11.29 4.53
N TYR A 35 -17.42 10.28 3.87
CA TYR A 35 -16.66 9.23 3.17
C TYR A 35 -15.75 9.81 2.09
N ALA A 36 -16.25 10.70 1.23
CA ALA A 36 -15.44 11.23 0.13
C ALA A 36 -14.22 12.04 0.61
N ARG A 37 -14.37 12.75 1.74
CA ARG A 37 -13.28 13.49 2.35
C ARG A 37 -12.28 12.53 3.00
N ALA A 38 -12.77 11.58 3.79
CA ALA A 38 -11.91 10.62 4.46
C ALA A 38 -11.18 9.69 3.50
N GLU A 39 -11.84 9.26 2.41
CA GLU A 39 -11.22 8.53 1.31
C GLU A 39 -10.08 9.31 0.69
N SER A 40 -10.25 10.62 0.46
CA SER A 40 -9.18 11.46 -0.06
C SER A 40 -7.99 11.53 0.90
N GLU A 41 -8.24 11.78 2.19
CA GLU A 41 -7.18 11.85 3.21
C GLU A 41 -6.46 10.50 3.40
N ALA A 42 -7.20 9.40 3.42
CA ALA A 42 -6.65 8.05 3.54
C ALA A 42 -5.87 7.64 2.28
N TRP A 43 -6.33 8.06 1.10
CA TRP A 43 -5.66 7.79 -0.17
C TRP A 43 -4.32 8.53 -0.30
N GLU A 44 -4.24 9.78 0.18
CA GLU A 44 -2.97 10.52 0.24
C GLU A 44 -1.96 9.84 1.17
N ARG A 45 -2.42 9.34 2.33
CA ARG A 45 -1.57 8.59 3.28
C ARG A 45 -1.05 7.29 2.67
N LEU A 46 -1.93 6.51 2.06
CA LEU A 46 -1.55 5.24 1.41
C LEU A 46 -0.47 5.48 0.35
N GLN A 47 -0.63 6.49 -0.50
CA GLN A 47 0.37 6.81 -1.51
C GLN A 47 1.72 7.24 -0.90
N ALA A 48 1.70 8.03 0.17
CA ALA A 48 2.92 8.43 0.86
C ALA A 48 3.66 7.24 1.49
N GLU A 49 2.93 6.29 2.08
CA GLU A 49 3.50 5.05 2.62
C GLU A 49 4.08 4.18 1.49
N LEU A 50 3.33 3.94 0.42
CA LEU A 50 3.80 3.17 -0.73
C LEU A 50 5.02 3.80 -1.41
N PHE A 51 5.06 5.13 -1.50
CA PHE A 51 6.21 5.86 -2.03
C PHE A 51 7.43 5.68 -1.14
N SER A 52 7.27 5.81 0.18
CA SER A 52 8.35 5.60 1.15
C SER A 52 8.91 4.18 1.09
N LEU A 53 8.03 3.17 0.93
CA LEU A 53 8.42 1.76 0.79
C LEU A 53 9.14 1.45 -0.52
N THR A 54 8.96 2.28 -1.55
CA THR A 54 9.63 2.15 -2.85
C THR A 54 10.96 2.91 -2.88
N ASP A 55 11.05 3.99 -2.09
CA ASP A 55 12.24 4.85 -1.96
C ASP A 55 13.24 4.35 -0.91
N GLU A 56 12.86 3.45 0.00
CA GLU A 56 13.84 2.64 0.73
C GLU A 56 14.57 1.72 -0.27
N PRO A 57 15.80 2.04 -0.74
CA PRO A 57 16.61 0.99 -1.31
C PRO A 57 16.76 -0.06 -0.22
N ALA A 58 16.75 -1.34 -0.61
CA ALA A 58 17.21 -2.41 0.23
C ALA A 58 18.65 -2.11 0.68
N ASP A 59 18.82 -1.37 1.78
CA ASP A 59 20.10 -1.14 2.43
C ASP A 59 20.41 -2.39 3.27
N GLU A 60 20.57 -3.50 2.55
CA GLU A 60 21.11 -4.77 3.06
C GLU A 60 22.28 -5.22 2.17
N HIS A 61 23.08 -4.27 1.69
CA HIS A 61 24.41 -4.56 1.14
C HIS A 61 25.53 -3.71 1.76
N SER A 62 25.26 -3.06 2.90
CA SER A 62 26.28 -2.36 3.70
C SER A 62 26.73 -3.20 4.90
N SER A 63 27.16 -4.44 4.66
CA SER A 63 28.06 -5.17 5.57
C SER A 63 28.67 -6.41 4.93
N ILE A 64 29.53 -6.22 3.93
CA ILE A 64 30.65 -7.14 3.72
C ILE A 64 31.92 -6.34 4.02
N GLY A 65 32.19 -6.19 5.31
CA GLY A 65 33.53 -5.92 5.79
C GLY A 65 34.25 -7.25 5.98
N LEU A 66 35.27 -7.52 5.16
CA LEU A 66 36.67 -7.73 5.57
C LEU A 66 37.52 -8.08 4.34
#